data_AF-A0A968G525-F1
#
_entry.id   AF-A0A968G525-F1
#
_cell.length_a   1.000
_cell.length_b   1.000
_cell.length_c   1.000
_cell.angle_alpha   90.00
_cell.angle_beta   90.00
_cell.angle_gamma   90.00
#
_symmetry.space_group_name_H-M   'P 1'
#
loop_
_entity.id
_entity.type
_entity.pdbx_description
1 polymer ?
#
loop_
_entity_poly.entity_id
_entity_poly.type
_entity_poly.pdbx_seq_one_letter_code
_entity_poly.pdbx_strand_id
1 'polypeptide(L)'
;YRHADLVDESVDWEAALAAVRELNARRAGPAAWRLPNINELESLVDCARHEPALPAEHAFTAVRDVYWSSTTSLYELDWAWALYLDKGAVGVGQKRVARFHVWPVRDTGSI
;
A
#
# COMPACT_ATOMS: atom_id res chain seq x y z
N TYR A 1 12.44 -6.59 -0.52
CA TYR A 1 11.39 -6.82 0.49
C TYR A 1 10.19 -7.31 -0.29
N ARG A 2 9.66 -8.50 0.01
CA ARG A 2 8.51 -9.11 -0.69
C ARG A 2 7.31 -9.26 0.24
N HIS A 3 7.38 -8.63 1.41
CA HIS A 3 6.38 -8.72 2.45
C HIS A 3 5.41 -7.54 2.29
N ALA A 4 4.12 -7.84 2.10
CA ALA A 4 3.11 -6.89 1.69
C ALA A 4 2.40 -6.19 2.86
N ASP A 5 2.80 -6.42 4.10
CA ASP A 5 2.18 -5.80 5.29
C ASP A 5 3.25 -5.30 6.27
N LEU A 6 3.43 -3.99 6.39
CA LEU A 6 4.49 -3.42 7.24
C LEU A 6 4.16 -3.46 8.73
N VAL A 7 2.88 -3.45 9.10
CA VAL A 7 2.44 -3.23 10.50
C VAL A 7 1.73 -4.47 11.07
N ASP A 8 1.41 -5.48 10.25
CA ASP A 8 0.68 -6.70 10.63
C ASP A 8 -0.75 -6.46 11.15
N GLU A 9 -1.21 -5.22 11.17
CA GLU A 9 -2.54 -4.77 11.55
C GLU A 9 -3.04 -3.66 10.62
N SER A 10 -4.35 -3.43 10.61
CA SER A 10 -4.95 -2.31 9.90
C SER A 10 -4.72 -1.00 10.65
N VAL A 11 -4.32 0.04 9.94
CA VAL A 11 -3.98 1.35 10.51
C VAL A 11 -4.71 2.48 9.80
N ASP A 12 -4.75 3.64 10.46
CA ASP A 12 -5.19 4.87 9.80
C ASP A 12 -4.10 5.38 8.84
N TRP A 13 -4.44 6.36 8.00
CA TRP A 13 -3.56 6.81 6.94
C TRP A 13 -2.32 7.56 7.46
N GLU A 14 -2.44 8.25 8.59
CA GLU A 14 -1.31 8.96 9.19
C GLU A 14 -0.32 7.97 9.82
N ALA A 15 -0.84 6.96 10.52
CA ALA A 15 -0.08 5.84 11.04
C ALA A 15 0.63 5.06 9.93
N ALA A 16 -0.01 4.88 8.76
CA ALA A 16 0.62 4.25 7.60
C ALA A 16 1.86 5.03 7.11
N LEU A 17 1.75 6.35 6.99
CA LEU A 17 2.88 7.21 6.64
C LEU A 17 3.97 7.21 7.73
N ALA A 18 3.58 7.21 8.99
CA ALA A 18 4.51 7.14 10.12
C ALA A 18 5.29 5.81 10.13
N ALA A 19 4.64 4.68 9.89
CA ALA A 19 5.28 3.36 9.82
C ALA A 19 6.36 3.30 8.74
N VAL A 20 6.10 3.91 7.58
CA VAL A 20 7.07 4.03 6.48
C VAL A 20 8.25 4.93 6.86
N ARG A 21 8.01 6.05 7.55
CA ARG A 21 9.09 6.92 8.07
C ARG A 21 9.96 6.17 9.07
N GLU A 22 9.36 5.38 9.96
CA GLU A 22 10.07 4.57 10.93
C GLU A 22 10.87 3.44 10.24
N LEU A 23 10.33 2.83 9.18
CA LEU A 23 11.05 1.85 8.36
C LEU A 23 12.33 2.45 7.77
N ASN A 24 12.25 3.68 7.26
CA ASN A 24 13.42 4.40 6.75
C ASN A 24 14.41 4.74 7.86
N ALA A 25 13.94 5.23 9.01
CA ALA A 25 14.82 5.55 10.14
C ALA A 25 15.59 4.33 10.68
N ARG A 26 14.96 3.15 10.66
CA ARG A 26 15.56 1.88 11.12
C ARG A 26 16.53 1.26 10.13
N ARG A 27 16.49 1.63 8.84
CA ARG A 27 17.32 1.01 7.80
C ARG A 27 18.40 1.98 7.33
N ALA A 28 19.66 1.63 7.60
CA ALA A 28 20.80 2.33 7.03
C ALA A 28 20.90 2.04 5.51
N GLY A 29 20.89 3.07 4.68
CA GLY A 29 21.15 2.95 3.24
C GLY A 29 20.43 4.01 2.38
N PRO A 30 20.80 4.13 1.09
CA PRO A 30 20.23 5.14 0.19
C PRO A 30 18.81 4.80 -0.29
N ALA A 31 18.30 3.61 0.04
CA ALA A 31 17.00 3.17 -0.44
C ALA A 31 15.86 3.73 0.43
N ALA A 32 15.11 4.68 -0.12
CA ALA A 32 13.92 5.23 0.51
C ALA A 32 12.70 4.32 0.26
N TRP A 33 12.12 3.82 1.34
CA TRP A 33 10.79 3.23 1.33
C TRP A 33 9.74 4.33 1.34
N ARG A 34 8.63 4.10 0.64
CA ARG A 34 7.46 4.97 0.67
C ARG A 34 6.17 4.18 0.61
N LEU A 35 5.08 4.84 0.98
CA LEU A 35 3.75 4.35 0.65
C LEU A 35 3.53 4.54 -0.87
N PRO A 36 3.12 3.50 -1.61
CA PRO A 36 2.90 3.60 -3.05
C PRO A 36 1.80 4.59 -3.37
N ASN A 37 1.84 5.18 -4.57
CA ASN A 37 0.69 5.90 -5.09
C ASN A 37 -0.36 4.92 -5.63
N ILE A 38 -1.57 5.39 -5.92
CA ILE A 38 -2.64 4.49 -6.33
C ILE A 38 -2.37 3.80 -7.67
N ASN A 39 -1.71 4.46 -8.62
CA ASN A 39 -1.40 3.88 -9.93
C ASN A 39 -0.40 2.72 -9.81
N GLU A 40 0.56 2.82 -8.88
CA GLU A 40 1.51 1.72 -8.64
C GLU A 40 0.83 0.51 -8.03
N LEU A 41 -0.09 0.72 -7.08
CA LEU A 41 -0.89 -0.37 -6.52
C LEU A 41 -1.77 -1.01 -7.61
N GLU A 42 -2.48 -0.18 -8.39
CA GLU A 42 -3.34 -0.66 -9.47
C GLU A 42 -2.54 -1.44 -10.53
N SER A 43 -1.28 -1.08 -10.79
CA SER A 43 -0.42 -1.81 -11.73
C SER A 43 -0.13 -3.26 -11.33
N LEU A 44 -0.36 -3.63 -10.06
CA LEU A 44 -0.21 -5.01 -9.57
C LEU A 44 -1.40 -5.91 -9.92
N VAL A 45 -2.54 -5.32 -10.30
CA VAL A 45 -3.81 -6.04 -10.43
C VAL A 45 -3.80 -6.95 -11.65
N ASP A 46 -4.19 -8.21 -11.43
CA ASP A 46 -4.58 -9.14 -12.49
C ASP A 46 -6.11 -9.17 -12.60
N CYS A 47 -6.65 -8.53 -13.64
CA CYS A 47 -8.09 -8.40 -13.85
C CYS A 47 -8.83 -9.72 -14.09
N ALA A 48 -8.11 -10.84 -14.31
CA ALA A 48 -8.71 -12.16 -14.41
C ALA A 48 -8.88 -12.85 -13.05
N ARG A 49 -8.41 -12.24 -11.95
CA ARG A 49 -8.36 -12.84 -10.62
C ARG A 49 -9.06 -11.95 -9.58
N HIS A 50 -9.44 -12.58 -8.48
CA HIS A 50 -10.04 -11.96 -7.30
C HIS A 50 -9.61 -12.76 -6.07
N GLU A 51 -9.63 -12.13 -4.89
CA GLU A 51 -9.31 -12.76 -3.60
C GLU A 51 -8.02 -13.63 -3.56
N PRO A 52 -6.81 -13.09 -3.87
CA PRO A 52 -6.51 -11.71 -4.28
C PRO A 52 -6.41 -11.55 -5.80
N ALA A 53 -6.72 -10.35 -6.28
CA ALA A 53 -6.56 -9.92 -7.67
C ALA A 53 -5.10 -9.62 -8.03
N LEU A 54 -4.21 -10.57 -7.77
CA LEU A 54 -2.78 -10.55 -8.14
C LEU A 54 -2.50 -11.72 -9.08
N PRO A 55 -1.40 -11.75 -9.85
CA PRO A 55 -1.03 -12.93 -10.65
C PRO A 55 -0.86 -14.21 -9.81
N ALA A 56 -1.21 -15.39 -10.35
CA ALA A 56 -1.15 -16.67 -9.62
C ALA A 56 0.21 -17.00 -9.03
N GLU A 57 1.29 -16.62 -9.72
CA GLU A 57 2.66 -16.91 -9.32
C GLU A 57 3.35 -15.68 -8.67
N HIS A 58 2.58 -14.77 -8.06
CA HIS A 58 3.15 -13.59 -7.41
C HIS A 58 4.11 -13.99 -6.27
N ALA A 59 5.22 -13.25 -6.12
CA ALA A 59 6.23 -13.56 -5.10
C ALA A 59 5.97 -12.92 -3.72
N PHE A 60 4.83 -12.25 -3.54
CA PHE A 60 4.50 -11.50 -2.32
C PHE A 60 3.98 -12.40 -1.20
N THR A 61 4.36 -12.08 0.03
CA THR A 61 3.94 -12.76 1.26
C THR A 61 3.14 -11.81 2.16
N ALA A 62 2.28 -12.34 3.02
CA ALA A 62 1.42 -11.53 3.90
C ALA A 62 0.54 -10.54 3.14
N VAL A 63 -0.03 -10.99 2.02
CA VAL A 63 -1.00 -10.20 1.24
C VAL A 63 -2.30 -10.07 2.06
N ARG A 64 -2.84 -8.86 2.08
CA ARG A 64 -4.07 -8.45 2.76
C ARG A 64 -5.11 -8.03 1.73
N ASP A 65 -6.33 -7.86 2.21
CA ASP A 65 -7.50 -7.52 1.39
C ASP A 65 -7.47 -6.07 0.88
N VAL A 66 -6.98 -5.12 1.69
CA VAL A 66 -7.04 -3.70 1.33
C VAL A 66 -5.82 -2.89 1.77
N TYR A 67 -5.35 -2.00 0.89
CA TYR A 67 -4.11 -1.26 1.06
C TYR A 67 -4.27 0.25 0.87
N TRP A 68 -3.65 1.03 1.77
CA TRP A 68 -3.54 2.47 1.60
C TRP A 68 -2.63 2.84 0.42
N SER A 69 -3.02 3.87 -0.33
CA SER A 69 -2.10 4.63 -1.19
C SER A 69 -1.72 5.97 -0.58
N SER A 70 -0.63 6.57 -1.04
CA SER A 70 -0.24 7.95 -0.73
C SER A 70 -1.09 9.01 -1.46
N THR A 71 -2.00 8.60 -2.34
CA THR A 71 -2.81 9.50 -3.16
C THR A 71 -4.03 9.99 -2.39
N THR A 72 -4.10 11.29 -2.08
CA THR A 72 -5.29 11.91 -1.47
C THR A 72 -6.43 11.99 -2.48
N SER A 73 -7.67 11.77 -2.01
CA SER A 73 -8.87 11.96 -2.85
C SER A 73 -9.04 13.44 -3.19
N LEU A 74 -9.31 13.75 -4.45
CA LEU A 74 -9.56 15.13 -4.90
C LEU A 74 -10.99 15.61 -4.62
N TYR A 75 -11.90 14.70 -4.24
CA TYR A 75 -13.28 15.06 -3.89
C TYR A 75 -13.40 15.50 -2.42
N GLU A 76 -12.81 14.74 -1.51
CA GLU A 76 -12.72 15.07 -0.08
C GLU A 76 -11.30 14.81 0.43
N LEU A 77 -10.62 15.84 0.93
CA LEU A 77 -9.22 15.75 1.34
C LEU A 77 -9.01 14.88 2.59
N ASP A 78 -10.07 14.59 3.34
CA ASP A 78 -10.08 13.68 4.49
C ASP A 78 -10.07 12.20 4.07
N TRP A 79 -10.11 11.92 2.77
CA TRP A 79 -10.05 10.58 2.19
C TRP A 79 -8.77 10.38 1.38
N ALA A 80 -8.34 9.13 1.28
CA ALA A 80 -7.25 8.70 0.40
C ALA A 80 -7.71 7.54 -0.47
N TRP A 81 -7.11 7.42 -1.65
CA TRP A 81 -7.33 6.26 -2.51
C TRP A 81 -6.71 5.01 -1.90
N ALA A 82 -7.34 3.87 -2.15
CA ALA A 82 -6.94 2.57 -1.65
C ALA A 82 -7.19 1.49 -2.69
N LEU A 83 -6.39 0.43 -2.67
CA LEU A 83 -6.60 -0.75 -3.50
C LEU A 83 -7.30 -1.84 -2.69
N TYR A 84 -8.42 -2.34 -3.22
CA TYR A 84 -9.18 -3.47 -2.71
C TYR A 84 -8.80 -4.71 -3.53
N LEU A 85 -7.91 -5.54 -3.01
CA LEU A 85 -7.38 -6.73 -3.69
C LEU A 85 -8.35 -7.91 -3.69
N ASP A 86 -9.32 -7.94 -2.79
CA ASP A 86 -10.44 -8.88 -2.89
C ASP A 86 -11.14 -8.75 -4.26
N LYS A 87 -11.26 -7.52 -4.78
CA LYS A 87 -11.97 -7.21 -6.03
C LYS A 87 -11.07 -6.81 -7.20
N GLY A 88 -9.81 -6.45 -6.93
CA GLY A 88 -8.94 -5.81 -7.94
C GLY A 88 -9.40 -4.41 -8.31
N ALA A 89 -10.00 -3.68 -7.37
CA ALA A 89 -10.64 -2.39 -7.62
C ALA A 89 -10.02 -1.28 -6.78
N VAL A 90 -9.94 -0.09 -7.37
CA VAL A 90 -9.55 1.13 -6.69
C VAL A 90 -10.78 1.78 -6.04
N GLY A 91 -10.64 2.20 -4.79
CA GLY A 91 -11.68 2.93 -4.04
C GLY A 91 -11.06 3.96 -3.11
N VAL A 92 -11.83 4.44 -2.13
CA VAL A 92 -11.37 5.45 -1.17
C VAL A 92 -11.67 5.03 0.28
N GLY A 93 -10.80 5.44 1.19
CA GLY A 93 -10.98 5.27 2.64
C GLY A 93 -10.83 6.59 3.38
N GLN A 94 -11.57 6.78 4.48
CA GLN A 94 -11.38 7.91 5.39
C GLN A 94 -10.05 7.80 6.12
N LYS A 95 -9.22 8.84 6.03
CA LYS A 95 -7.84 8.84 6.55
C LYS A 95 -7.75 8.55 8.04
N ARG A 96 -8.76 8.95 8.82
CA ARG A 96 -8.82 8.78 10.29
C ARG A 96 -9.27 7.39 10.75
N VAL A 97 -9.61 6.49 9.84
CA VAL A 97 -10.20 5.19 10.17
C VAL A 97 -9.15 4.10 9.96
N ALA A 98 -8.84 3.35 11.02
CA ALA A 98 -7.88 2.26 10.99
C ALA A 98 -8.46 1.00 10.35
N ARG A 99 -8.45 0.94 9.02
CA ARG A 99 -9.07 -0.15 8.23
C ARG A 99 -8.22 -0.73 7.12
N PHE A 100 -7.05 -0.18 6.86
CA PHE A 100 -6.26 -0.55 5.70
C PHE A 100 -4.83 -0.88 6.09
N HIS A 101 -4.20 -1.75 5.31
CA HIS A 101 -2.85 -2.23 5.53
C HIS A 101 -1.82 -1.39 4.78
N VAL A 102 -0.55 -1.60 5.12
CA VAL A 102 0.58 -0.82 4.60
C VAL A 102 1.49 -1.72 3.77
N TRP A 103 1.45 -1.56 2.45
CA TRP A 103 2.36 -2.24 1.53
C TRP A 103 3.42 -1.25 1.03
N PRO A 104 4.61 -1.17 1.66
CA PRO A 104 5.61 -0.19 1.27
C PRO A 104 6.31 -0.61 -0.02
N VAL A 105 6.58 0.36 -0.89
CA VAL A 105 7.43 0.20 -2.07
C VAL A 105 8.77 0.87 -1.84
N ARG A 106 9.79 0.42 -2.56
CA ARG A 106 11.14 0.95 -2.46
C ARG A 106 11.51 1.64 -3.76
N ASP A 107 11.94 2.89 -3.66
CA ASP A 107 12.49 3.57 -4.83
C ASP A 107 13.83 2.92 -5.19
N THR A 108 13.96 2.51 -6.47
CA THR A 108 15.27 2.19 -7.03
C THR A 108 15.96 3.51 -7.29
N GLY A 109 16.89 3.89 -6.43
CA GLY A 109 17.76 5.04 -6.70
C GLY A 109 18.42 4.85 -8.06
N SER A 110 18.19 5.79 -8.98
CA SER A 110 19.04 5.91 -10.16
C SER A 110 20.48 6.11 -9.68
N ILE A 111 21.35 5.21 -10.12
CA ILE A 111 22.81 5.30 -9.90
C ILE A 111 23.35 6.41 -10.78
#